data_AF-A9KPM9-F1
#
_entry.id   AF-A9KPM9-F1
#
_cell.length_a   1.000
_cell.length_b   1.000
_cell.length_c   1.000
_cell.angle_alpha   90.00
_cell.angle_beta   90.00
_cell.angle_gamma   90.00
#
_symmetry.space_group_name_H-M   'P 1'
#
loop_
_entity.id
_entity.type
_entity.pdbx_description
1 polymer ?
#
loop_
_entity_poly.entity_id
_entity_poly.type
_entity_poly.pdbx_seq_one_letter_code
_entity_poly.pdbx_strand_id
1 'polypeptide(L)'
;MKLLLDSRKLIIAISTEITFGTFEGEEKWKVGNIYYIDNWFTVTDVDDVPIDVIPNKYFYIDGEFVLNPNWANAPEDISEINKRFDAMLLNKAESELEIDERLSLLELGLA
;
A
#
# COMPACT_ATOMS: atom_id res chain seq x y z
N MET A 1 -6.52 -9.98 11.12
CA MET A 1 -6.14 -8.94 10.12
C MET A 1 -6.79 -7.63 10.52
N LYS A 2 -6.28 -6.48 10.07
CA LYS A 2 -6.79 -5.15 10.46
C LYS A 2 -7.27 -4.37 9.24
N LEU A 3 -8.39 -3.69 9.42
CA LEU A 3 -8.98 -2.77 8.45
C LEU A 3 -8.85 -1.34 8.99
N LEU A 4 -8.34 -0.42 8.17
CA LEU A 4 -8.45 1.02 8.41
C LEU A 4 -9.70 1.52 7.70
N LEU A 5 -10.63 2.09 8.45
CA LEU A 5 -11.94 2.51 7.97
C LEU A 5 -12.12 4.02 8.06
N ASP A 6 -12.75 4.64 7.06
CA ASP A 6 -13.18 6.03 7.17
C ASP A 6 -14.43 6.20 8.06
N SER A 7 -14.91 7.44 8.21
CA SER A 7 -16.11 7.77 8.99
C SER A 7 -17.40 7.10 8.47
N ARG A 8 -17.43 6.69 7.20
CA ARG A 8 -18.53 5.98 6.55
C ARG A 8 -18.34 4.46 6.57
N LYS A 9 -17.30 3.96 7.25
CA LYS A 9 -16.89 2.55 7.26
C LYS A 9 -16.32 2.05 5.93
N LEU A 10 -15.86 2.94 5.04
CA LEU A 10 -15.18 2.55 3.81
C LEU A 10 -13.81 2.00 4.16
N ILE A 11 -13.43 0.86 3.58
CA ILE A 11 -12.10 0.27 3.79
C ILE A 11 -11.06 1.09 3.04
N ILE A 12 -10.18 1.77 3.77
CA ILE A 12 -9.10 2.61 3.22
C ILE A 12 -7.80 1.81 3.09
N ALA A 13 -7.55 0.87 4.00
CA ALA A 13 -6.39 -0.01 3.95
C ALA A 13 -6.66 -1.33 4.67
N ILE A 14 -5.92 -2.36 4.26
CA ILE A 14 -5.96 -3.71 4.83
C ILE A 14 -4.51 -4.10 5.14
N SER A 15 -4.24 -4.52 6.37
CA SER A 15 -2.90 -4.94 6.77
C SER A 15 -2.96 -5.82 8.02
N THR A 16 -1.91 -6.59 8.28
CA THR A 16 -1.72 -7.27 9.56
C THR A 16 -1.34 -6.29 10.66
N GLU A 17 -0.67 -5.19 10.29
CA GLU A 17 -0.21 -4.15 11.19
C GLU A 17 -0.68 -2.76 10.72
N ILE A 18 -1.40 -2.06 11.61
CA ILE A 18 -1.84 -0.68 11.44
C ILE A 18 -1.56 0.02 12.77
N THR A 19 -0.80 1.11 12.72
CA THR A 19 -0.38 1.85 13.91
C THR A 19 -0.77 3.32 13.79
N PHE A 20 -1.21 3.92 14.88
CA PHE A 20 -1.43 5.36 14.99
C PHE A 20 -0.31 5.96 15.83
N GLY A 21 0.25 7.07 15.39
CA GLY A 21 1.27 7.78 16.14
C GLY A 21 1.72 9.05 15.46
N THR A 22 2.65 9.74 16.09
CA THR A 22 3.30 10.91 15.51
C THR A 22 4.49 10.47 14.66
N PHE A 23 4.45 10.73 13.36
CA PHE A 23 5.57 10.50 12.46
C PHE A 23 5.87 11.81 11.73
N GLU A 24 7.14 12.20 11.66
CA GLU A 24 7.56 13.46 11.02
C GLU A 24 6.87 14.71 11.60
N GLY A 25 6.48 14.67 12.88
CA GLY A 25 5.83 15.79 13.57
C GLY A 25 4.31 15.87 13.39
N GLU A 26 3.70 14.93 12.65
CA GLU A 26 2.25 14.89 12.41
C GLU A 26 1.65 13.58 12.92
N GLU A 27 0.44 13.66 13.47
CA GLU A 27 -0.35 12.47 13.84
C GLU A 27 -0.90 11.81 12.58
N LYS A 28 -0.52 10.54 12.37
CA LYS A 28 -0.94 9.78 11.19
C LYS A 28 -1.00 8.28 11.45
N TRP A 29 -1.81 7.62 10.63
CA TRP A 29 -1.89 6.16 10.58
C TRP A 29 -0.80 5.63 9.65
N LYS A 30 -0.04 4.64 10.09
CA LYS A 30 0.96 3.94 9.30
C LYS A 30 0.47 2.52 8.98
N VAL A 31 0.47 2.21 7.68
CA VAL A 31 0.15 0.89 7.12
C VAL A 31 1.31 0.47 6.21
N GLY A 32 2.19 -0.39 6.71
CA GLY A 32 3.46 -0.69 6.01
C GLY A 32 4.27 0.58 5.79
N ASN A 33 4.50 0.96 4.53
CA ASN A 33 5.22 2.17 4.13
C ASN A 33 4.31 3.35 3.74
N ILE A 34 2.99 3.19 3.85
CA ILE A 34 2.00 4.21 3.47
C ILE A 34 1.49 4.90 4.74
N TYR A 35 1.36 6.23 4.67
CA TYR A 35 0.79 7.04 5.73
C TYR A 35 -0.57 7.61 5.33
N TYR A 36 -1.50 7.62 6.28
CA TYR A 36 -2.84 8.19 6.12
C TYR A 36 -3.08 9.25 7.19
N ILE A 37 -3.51 10.43 6.77
CA ILE A 37 -3.74 11.59 7.64
C ILE A 37 -5.24 11.84 7.69
N ASP A 38 -5.89 11.26 8.69
CA ASP A 38 -7.28 11.58 9.05
C ASP A 38 -7.54 11.13 10.51
N ASN A 39 -8.07 12.05 11.31
CA ASN A 39 -8.36 11.82 12.72
C ASN A 39 -9.69 11.08 12.94
N TRP A 40 -10.49 10.88 11.90
CA TRP A 40 -11.77 10.17 11.98
C TRP A 40 -11.70 8.73 11.49
N PHE A 41 -10.50 8.27 11.12
CA PHE A 41 -10.30 6.88 10.77
C PHE A 41 -10.36 5.99 12.02
N THR A 42 -10.85 4.78 11.81
CA THR A 42 -10.99 3.77 12.86
C THR A 42 -10.34 2.48 12.40
N VAL A 43 -9.74 1.74 13.34
CA VAL A 43 -9.19 0.41 13.05
C VAL A 43 -10.14 -0.64 13.57
N THR A 44 -10.37 -1.67 12.77
CA THR A 44 -11.18 -2.83 13.14
C THR A 44 -10.40 -4.11 12.87
N ASP A 45 -10.32 -4.97 13.87
CA ASP A 45 -9.77 -6.31 13.74
C ASP A 45 -10.83 -7.24 13.15
N VAL A 46 -10.41 -8.03 12.16
CA VAL A 46 -11.24 -9.03 11.47
C VAL A 46 -10.46 -10.34 11.37
N ASP A 47 -11.16 -11.47 11.45
CA ASP A 47 -10.52 -12.79 11.40
C ASP A 47 -9.88 -13.04 10.04
N ASP A 48 -10.65 -12.82 8.98
CA ASP A 48 -10.24 -13.02 7.59
C ASP A 48 -10.80 -11.93 6.68
N VAL A 49 -10.08 -11.66 5.60
CA VAL A 49 -10.49 -10.70 4.56
C VAL A 49 -10.49 -11.44 3.23
N PRO A 50 -11.64 -11.56 2.54
CA PRO A 50 -11.70 -12.21 1.24
C PRO A 50 -10.71 -11.58 0.24
N ILE A 51 -10.09 -12.41 -0.59
CA ILE A 51 -9.03 -11.99 -1.52
C ILE A 51 -9.48 -10.94 -2.56
N ASP A 52 -10.77 -10.87 -2.84
CA ASP A 52 -11.37 -9.91 -3.78
C ASP A 52 -11.73 -8.57 -3.13
N VAL A 53 -11.58 -8.44 -1.81
CA VAL A 53 -11.79 -7.19 -1.08
C VAL A 53 -10.61 -6.27 -1.30
N ILE A 54 -10.88 -5.17 -2.00
CA ILE A 54 -9.91 -4.13 -2.35
C ILE A 54 -10.28 -2.85 -1.60
N PRO A 55 -9.30 -2.08 -1.07
CA PRO A 55 -9.57 -0.77 -0.50
C PRO A 55 -10.33 0.16 -1.46
N ASN A 56 -11.17 1.04 -0.92
CA ASN A 56 -12.09 1.96 -1.60
C ASN A 56 -13.25 1.31 -2.38
N LYS A 57 -13.22 -0.01 -2.60
CA LYS A 57 -14.28 -0.76 -3.28
C LYS A 57 -15.36 -1.27 -2.32
N TYR A 58 -15.01 -1.55 -1.07
CA TYR A 58 -15.93 -2.13 -0.08
C TYR A 58 -16.00 -1.29 1.20
N PHE A 59 -17.19 -1.26 1.80
CA PHE A 59 -17.45 -0.88 3.18
C PHE A 59 -17.38 -2.11 4.09
N TYR A 60 -17.06 -1.91 5.37
CA TYR A 60 -17.15 -2.94 6.39
C TYR A 60 -18.21 -2.55 7.44
N ILE A 61 -19.40 -3.14 7.34
CA ILE A 61 -20.57 -2.76 8.13
C ILE A 61 -21.13 -4.01 8.79
N ASP A 62 -21.28 -4.00 10.12
CA ASP A 62 -21.89 -5.07 10.91
C ASP A 62 -21.28 -6.48 10.66
N GLY A 63 -19.99 -6.53 10.36
CA GLY A 63 -19.27 -7.79 10.09
C GLY A 63 -19.25 -8.19 8.62
N GLU A 64 -19.91 -7.44 7.73
CA GLU A 64 -20.04 -7.75 6.32
C GLU A 64 -19.28 -6.77 5.41
N PHE A 65 -18.80 -7.29 4.27
CA PHE A 65 -18.16 -6.50 3.22
C PHE A 65 -19.20 -6.07 2.19
N VAL A 66 -19.56 -4.79 2.19
CA VAL A 66 -20.62 -4.24 1.32
C VAL A 66 -19.99 -3.43 0.18
N LEU A 67 -20.35 -3.72 -1.06
CA LEU A 67 -19.83 -2.99 -2.22
C LEU A 67 -20.18 -1.50 -2.13
N ASN A 68 -19.20 -0.65 -2.40
CA ASN A 68 -19.41 0.79 -2.48
C ASN A 68 -20.16 1.15 -3.77
N PRO A 69 -21.39 1.68 -3.72
CA PRO A 69 -22.16 2.00 -4.92
C PRO A 69 -21.55 3.18 -5.69
N ASN A 70 -20.72 4.00 -5.03
CA ASN A 70 -19.96 5.09 -5.66
C ASN A 70 -18.64 4.59 -6.27
N TRP A 71 -18.36 3.29 -6.20
CA TRP A 71 -17.26 2.69 -6.95
C TRP A 71 -17.65 2.60 -8.44
N ALA A 72 -17.71 3.77 -9.07
CA ALA A 72 -17.81 3.92 -10.51
C ALA A 72 -16.36 4.04 -11.00
N ASN A 73 -15.92 3.06 -11.79
CA ASN A 73 -14.58 2.92 -12.36
C ASN A 73 -13.51 2.51 -11.33
N ALA A 74 -13.12 1.23 -11.40
CA ALA A 74 -11.72 0.88 -11.20
C ALA A 74 -10.86 1.87 -12.02
N PRO A 75 -9.64 2.26 -11.60
CA PRO A 75 -8.71 2.82 -12.56
C PRO A 75 -8.67 1.87 -13.76
N GLU A 76 -9.13 2.37 -14.92
CA GLU A 76 -9.09 1.70 -16.21
C GLU A 76 -7.62 1.54 -16.62
N ASP A 77 -6.87 0.67 -15.94
CA ASP A 77 -5.78 -0.11 -16.52
C ASP A 77 -4.99 -0.83 -15.42
N ILE A 78 -5.28 -2.12 -15.25
CA ILE A 78 -4.33 -3.04 -14.61
C ILE A 78 -2.97 -3.00 -15.36
N SER A 79 -2.97 -2.61 -16.65
CA SER A 79 -1.74 -2.43 -17.42
C SER A 79 -0.88 -1.24 -16.96
N GLU A 80 -1.45 -0.18 -16.39
CA GLU A 80 -0.67 0.95 -15.86
C GLU A 80 -0.02 0.61 -14.53
N ILE A 81 -0.71 -0.17 -13.67
CA ILE A 81 -0.14 -0.67 -12.42
C ILE A 81 1.00 -1.66 -12.75
N ASN A 82 0.79 -2.59 -13.67
CA ASN A 82 1.85 -3.52 -14.10
C ASN A 82 3.03 -2.78 -14.75
N LYS A 83 2.80 -1.78 -15.60
CA LYS A 83 3.88 -0.95 -16.17
C LYS A 83 4.68 -0.21 -15.10
N ARG A 84 4.04 0.29 -14.03
CA ARG A 84 4.75 0.93 -12.91
C ARG A 84 5.55 -0.08 -12.08
N PHE A 85 5.01 -1.28 -11.86
CA PHE A 85 5.74 -2.37 -11.20
C PHE A 85 6.93 -2.85 -12.04
N ASP A 86 6.75 -3.07 -13.34
CA ASP A 86 7.80 -3.47 -14.26
C ASP A 86 8.89 -2.40 -14.38
N ALA A 87 8.51 -1.11 -14.45
CA ALA A 87 9.47 -0.01 -14.44
C ALA A 87 10.26 0.08 -13.13
N MET A 88 9.64 -0.23 -11.99
CA MET A 88 10.33 -0.24 -10.70
C MET A 88 11.29 -1.43 -10.57
N LEU A 89 10.93 -2.60 -11.10
CA LEU A 89 11.81 -3.77 -11.18
C LEU A 89 13.01 -3.53 -12.11
N LEU A 90 12.79 -2.88 -13.25
CA LEU A 90 13.86 -2.54 -14.19
C LEU A 90 14.86 -1.56 -13.56
N ASN A 91 14.39 -0.47 -12.95
CA ASN A 91 15.27 0.49 -12.26
C ASN A 91 16.08 -0.15 -11.13
N LYS A 92 15.48 -1.09 -10.40
CA LYS A 92 16.18 -1.83 -9.35
C LYS A 92 17.28 -2.72 -9.93
N ALA A 93 16.98 -3.45 -11.02
CA ALA A 93 17.96 -4.28 -11.71
C ALA A 93 19.12 -3.45 -12.30
N GLU A 94 18.84 -2.28 -12.87
CA GLU A 94 19.87 -1.36 -13.38
C GLU A 94 20.76 -0.83 -12.24
N SER A 95 20.17 -0.47 -11.09
CA SER A 95 20.93 -0.02 -9.92
C SER A 95 21.83 -1.11 -9.35
N GLU A 96 21.38 -2.37 -9.35
CA GLU A 96 22.19 -3.52 -8.88
C GLU A 96 23.35 -3.82 -9.84
N LEU A 97 23.14 -3.73 -11.16
CA LEU A 97 24.20 -3.90 -12.16
C LEU A 97 25.28 -2.81 -12.09
N GLU A 98 24.89 -1.55 -11.87
CA GLU A 98 25.85 -0.44 -11.75
C GLU A 98 26.72 -0.60 -10.48
N ILE A 99 26.15 -1.13 -9.40
CA ILE A 99 26.88 -1.43 -8.17
C ILE A 99 27.90 -2.55 -8.40
N ASP A 100 27.50 -3.63 -9.08
CA ASP A 100 28.39 -4.75 -9.39
C ASP A 100 29.54 -4.35 -10.35
N GLU A 101 29.27 -3.52 -11.35
CA GLU A 101 30.31 -3.02 -12.26
C GLU A 101 31.34 -2.15 -11.52
N ARG A 102 30.87 -1.24 -10.66
CA ARG A 102 31.75 -0.40 -9.83
C ARG A 102 32.58 -1.21 -8.86
N LEU A 103 32.01 -2.26 -8.26
CA LEU A 103 32.75 -3.20 -7.38
C LEU A 103 33.83 -3.95 -8.16
N SER A 104 33.50 -4.47 -9.33
CA SER A 104 34.45 -5.16 -10.22
C SER A 104 35.60 -4.25 -10.66
N LEU A 105 35.32 -3.00 -11.05
CA LEU A 105 36.34 -2.01 -11.42
C LEU A 105 37.25 -1.63 -10.23
N LEU A 106 36.69 -1.56 -9.02
CA LEU A 106 37.44 -1.30 -7.80
C LEU A 106 38.36 -2.49 -7.44
N GLU A 107 37.88 -3.71 -7.59
CA GLU A 107 38.65 -4.95 -7.36
C GLU A 107 39.77 -5.13 -8.40
N LEU A 108 39.56 -4.68 -9.63
CA LEU A 108 40.58 -4.66 -10.69
C LEU A 108 41.52 -3.45 -10.62
N GLY A 109 41.29 -2.49 -9.71
CA GLY A 109 42.11 -1.29 -9.54
C GLY A 109 42.05 -0.31 -10.73
N LEU A 110 40.94 -0.32 -11.47
CA LEU A 110 40.73 0.47 -12.70
C LEU A 110 39.85 1.73 -12.47
N ALA A 111 39.47 2.00 -11.22
CA ALA A 111 38.62 3.13 -10.80
C ALA A 111 39.43 4.39 -10.45
#